data_AF-A0A9E0MMY4-F1
#
_entry.id   AF-A0A9E0MMY4-F1
#
_cell.length_a   1.000
_cell.length_b   1.000
_cell.length_c   1.000
_cell.angle_alpha   90.00
_cell.angle_beta   90.00
_cell.angle_gamma   90.00
#
_symmetry.space_group_name_H-M   'P 1'
#
loop_
_entity.id
_entity.type
_entity.pdbx_description
1 polymer ?
#
loop_
_entity_poly.entity_id
_entity_poly.type
_entity_poly.pdbx_seq_one_letter_code
_entity_poly.pdbx_strand_id
1 'polypeptide(L)'
;MIKLALAALSATLVATLTLVTLSPSAEASAPCKAKKIESKLLTEACKAGGQKAAKDAMKKWMKTAKKQDPKVTCQTCHTKLAGDYPKKKDAWDLYKKFGGE
;
A
#
# COMPACT_ATOMS: atom_id res chain seq x y z
N MET A 1 -17.24 37.18 61.05
CA MET A 1 -16.25 38.26 60.83
C MET A 1 -15.45 37.91 59.59
N ILE A 2 -15.35 38.86 58.65
CA ILE A 2 -14.16 39.24 57.87
C ILE A 2 -13.38 38.07 57.22
N LYS A 3 -13.04 37.97 55.93
CA LYS A 3 -12.99 38.87 54.75
C LYS A 3 -12.00 38.14 53.81
N LEU A 4 -12.07 38.47 52.52
CA LEU A 4 -11.04 38.21 51.48
C LEU A 4 -10.99 36.78 50.94
N ALA A 5 -11.63 36.54 49.80
CA ALA A 5 -11.12 36.88 48.46
C ALA A 5 -10.20 35.77 47.94
N LEU A 6 -10.71 35.01 46.97
CA LEU A 6 -9.97 34.83 45.72
C LEU A 6 -11.00 34.55 44.63
N ALA A 7 -11.29 35.62 43.90
CA ALA A 7 -11.95 35.57 42.62
C ALA A 7 -11.07 34.86 41.59
N ALA A 8 -11.73 34.42 40.52
CA ALA A 8 -11.16 34.12 39.21
C ALA A 8 -10.33 32.84 39.08
N LEU A 9 -11.01 31.74 38.73
CA LEU A 9 -10.49 30.70 37.84
C LEU A 9 -11.66 29.94 37.19
N SER A 10 -12.63 30.69 36.67
CA SER A 10 -13.67 30.16 35.78
C SER A 10 -13.21 30.32 34.33
N ALA A 11 -13.31 29.21 33.58
CA ALA A 11 -13.27 29.13 32.12
C ALA A 11 -11.97 29.67 31.49
N THR A 12 -11.14 28.85 30.85
CA THR A 12 -11.49 28.26 29.56
C THR A 12 -10.34 27.30 29.19
N LEU A 13 -10.41 26.03 29.61
CA LEU A 13 -9.64 24.99 28.94
C LEU A 13 -10.49 24.55 27.75
N VAL A 14 -10.34 25.24 26.63
CA VAL A 14 -10.68 24.70 25.31
C VAL A 14 -9.74 23.53 25.11
N ALA A 15 -10.21 22.34 25.50
CA ALA A 15 -9.64 21.08 25.11
C ALA A 15 -9.90 20.89 23.61
N THR A 16 -9.18 21.64 22.77
CA THR A 16 -8.88 21.18 21.42
C THR A 16 -7.94 20.01 21.57
N LEU A 17 -8.51 18.83 21.82
CA LEU A 17 -7.95 17.57 21.35
C LEU A 17 -7.92 17.66 19.82
N THR A 18 -6.98 18.43 19.29
CA THR A 18 -6.40 18.11 18.00
C THR A 18 -5.72 16.76 18.21
N LEU A 19 -6.48 15.69 17.98
CA LEU A 19 -5.93 14.42 17.55
C LEU A 19 -5.10 14.74 16.31
N VAL A 20 -3.85 15.15 16.51
CA VAL A 20 -2.79 14.84 15.57
C VAL A 20 -2.70 13.33 15.67
N THR A 21 -3.55 12.64 14.93
CA THR A 21 -3.29 11.26 14.56
C THR A 21 -1.91 11.30 13.94
N LEU A 22 -0.92 10.88 14.73
CA LEU A 22 0.35 10.42 14.22
C LEU A 22 -0.01 9.39 13.16
N SER A 23 -0.06 9.83 11.90
CA SER A 23 0.21 8.90 10.82
C SER A 23 1.68 8.58 11.02
N PRO A 24 2.08 7.34 11.36
CA PRO A 24 3.45 6.97 11.10
C PRO A 24 3.71 7.40 9.67
N SER A 25 4.78 8.15 9.43
CA SER A 25 5.34 8.32 8.11
C SER A 25 5.70 6.93 7.60
N ALA A 26 4.69 6.20 7.11
CA ALA A 26 4.85 5.33 5.99
C ALA A 26 5.43 6.25 4.93
N GLU A 27 6.73 6.09 4.64
CA GLU A 27 7.32 6.57 3.40
C GLU A 27 6.22 6.44 2.34
N ALA A 28 5.68 7.57 1.90
CA ALA A 28 4.50 7.60 1.05
C ALA A 28 4.85 6.69 -0.13
N SER A 29 4.29 5.47 -0.11
CA SER A 29 4.80 4.42 -0.96
C SER A 29 4.57 4.91 -2.38
N ALA A 30 5.67 5.00 -3.14
CA ALA A 30 5.65 5.64 -4.45
C ALA A 30 4.41 5.18 -5.23
N PRO A 31 3.73 6.09 -5.96
CA PRO A 31 2.57 5.70 -6.74
C PRO A 31 2.96 4.55 -7.68
N CYS A 32 2.03 3.63 -7.92
CA CYS A 32 2.33 2.51 -8.81
C CYS A 32 2.69 3.03 -10.19
N LYS A 33 3.86 2.64 -10.66
CA LYS A 33 4.38 3.10 -11.95
C LYS A 33 3.86 2.29 -13.13
N ALA A 34 3.19 1.17 -12.86
CA ALA A 34 2.58 0.34 -13.89
C ALA A 34 1.43 1.10 -14.59
N LYS A 35 1.63 1.44 -15.87
CA LYS A 35 0.67 2.23 -16.66
C LYS A 35 -0.71 1.59 -16.81
N LYS A 36 -0.78 0.26 -16.79
CA LYS A 36 -2.03 -0.51 -16.82
C LYS A 36 -1.93 -1.71 -15.88
N ILE A 37 -2.73 -1.68 -14.83
CA ILE A 37 -2.90 -2.78 -13.89
C ILE A 37 -4.19 -3.51 -14.28
N GLU A 38 -4.03 -4.74 -14.75
CA GLU A 38 -5.17 -5.56 -15.22
C GLU A 38 -5.72 -6.46 -14.10
N SER A 39 -4.89 -6.87 -13.14
CA SER A 39 -5.34 -7.73 -12.05
C SER A 39 -6.06 -6.95 -10.97
N LYS A 40 -7.10 -7.58 -10.40
CA LYS A 40 -7.81 -7.03 -9.24
C LYS A 40 -6.87 -6.94 -8.04
N LEU A 41 -6.06 -8.00 -7.82
CA LEU A 41 -5.07 -8.07 -6.75
C LEU A 41 -4.13 -6.87 -6.73
N LEU A 42 -3.52 -6.52 -7.87
CA LEU A 42 -2.59 -5.40 -7.94
C LEU A 42 -3.32 -4.07 -7.88
N THR A 43 -4.54 -3.98 -8.43
CA THR A 43 -5.32 -2.74 -8.40
C THR A 43 -5.65 -2.34 -6.96
N GLU A 44 -6.12 -3.29 -6.16
CA GLU A 44 -6.45 -3.03 -4.75
C GLU A 44 -5.22 -2.78 -3.90
N ALA A 45 -4.17 -3.59 -4.06
CA ALA A 45 -2.91 -3.39 -3.36
C ALA A 45 -2.28 -2.02 -3.70
N CYS A 46 -2.34 -1.63 -4.97
CA CYS A 46 -1.85 -0.34 -5.43
C CYS A 46 -2.62 0.83 -4.80
N LYS A 47 -3.96 0.76 -4.77
CA LYS A 47 -4.80 1.79 -4.15
C LYS A 47 -4.56 1.90 -2.64
N ALA A 48 -4.34 0.77 -1.98
CA ALA A 48 -4.17 0.70 -0.53
C ALA A 48 -2.79 1.17 -0.04
N GLY A 49 -1.72 0.94 -0.82
CA GLY A 49 -0.35 1.19 -0.33
C GLY A 49 0.69 1.35 -1.42
N GLY A 50 0.29 1.79 -2.61
CA GLY A 50 1.18 2.13 -3.72
C GLY A 50 2.05 0.99 -4.21
N GLN A 51 3.20 1.35 -4.78
CA GLN A 51 4.13 0.41 -5.42
C GLN A 51 4.64 -0.68 -4.47
N LYS A 52 4.84 -0.34 -3.19
CA LYS A 52 5.32 -1.30 -2.19
C LYS A 52 4.26 -2.38 -1.93
N ALA A 53 3.03 -1.98 -1.63
CA ALA A 53 1.93 -2.92 -1.40
C ALA A 53 1.66 -3.79 -2.64
N ALA A 54 1.69 -3.20 -3.85
CA ALA A 54 1.58 -3.94 -5.10
C ALA A 54 2.70 -5.00 -5.25
N LYS A 55 3.94 -4.66 -4.93
CA LYS A 55 5.08 -5.61 -4.98
C LYS A 55 4.93 -6.73 -3.95
N ASP A 56 4.48 -6.40 -2.74
CA ASP A 56 4.30 -7.39 -1.67
C ASP A 56 3.14 -8.35 -1.99
N ALA A 57 2.03 -7.83 -2.53
CA ALA A 57 0.93 -8.65 -3.04
C ALA A 57 1.40 -9.60 -4.16
N MET A 58 2.19 -9.09 -5.12
CA MET A 58 2.73 -9.92 -6.20
C MET A 58 3.70 -11.00 -5.69
N LYS A 59 4.58 -10.67 -4.73
CA LYS A 59 5.45 -11.66 -4.08
C LYS A 59 4.65 -12.75 -3.37
N LYS A 60 3.54 -12.39 -2.72
CA LYS A 60 2.65 -13.36 -2.07
C LYS A 60 2.01 -14.27 -3.11
N TRP A 61 1.49 -13.71 -4.20
CA TRP A 61 0.94 -14.49 -5.32
C TRP A 61 1.98 -15.39 -5.98
N MET A 62 3.25 -14.95 -6.09
CA MET A 62 4.33 -15.77 -6.63
C MET A 62 4.58 -17.06 -5.85
N LYS A 63 4.27 -17.09 -4.55
CA LYS A 63 4.34 -18.34 -3.78
C LYS A 63 3.28 -19.34 -4.26
N THR A 64 2.11 -18.87 -4.66
CA THR A 64 1.05 -19.71 -5.24
C THR A 64 1.43 -20.19 -6.64
N ALA A 65 1.88 -19.28 -7.51
CA ALA A 65 2.32 -19.63 -8.86
C ALA A 65 3.49 -20.64 -8.85
N LYS A 66 4.44 -20.51 -7.91
CA LYS A 66 5.55 -21.47 -7.75
C LYS A 66 5.13 -22.87 -7.30
N LYS A 67 3.94 -23.04 -6.72
CA LYS A 67 3.38 -24.37 -6.44
C LYS A 67 2.93 -25.07 -7.72
N GLN A 68 2.56 -24.32 -8.75
CA GLN A 68 2.19 -24.87 -10.05
C GLN A 68 3.42 -25.09 -10.94
N ASP A 69 4.34 -24.14 -10.96
CA ASP A 69 5.63 -24.30 -11.63
C ASP A 69 6.76 -23.59 -10.84
N PRO A 70 7.70 -24.35 -10.24
CA PRO A 70 8.77 -23.79 -9.42
C PRO A 70 9.76 -22.92 -10.22
N LYS A 71 9.76 -23.02 -11.55
CA LYS A 71 10.62 -22.22 -12.45
C LYS A 71 10.07 -20.81 -12.70
N VAL A 72 8.85 -20.52 -12.25
CA VAL A 72 8.26 -19.18 -12.42
C VAL A 72 9.01 -18.16 -11.58
N THR A 73 9.43 -17.09 -12.24
CA THR A 73 10.13 -15.96 -11.62
C THR A 73 9.49 -14.65 -12.05
N CYS A 74 9.90 -13.54 -11.43
CA CYS A 74 9.45 -12.21 -11.83
C CYS A 74 9.78 -11.91 -13.31
N GLN A 75 10.86 -12.49 -13.85
CA GLN A 75 11.29 -12.34 -15.24
C GLN A 75 10.46 -13.18 -16.21
N THR A 76 9.66 -14.12 -15.71
CA THR A 76 8.69 -14.86 -16.53
C THR A 76 7.69 -13.87 -17.13
N CYS A 77 7.17 -12.92 -16.33
CA CYS A 77 6.16 -11.94 -16.77
C CYS A 77 6.73 -10.55 -17.12
N HIS A 78 7.86 -10.14 -16.54
CA HIS A 78 8.42 -8.80 -16.75
C HIS A 78 9.66 -8.82 -17.65
N THR A 79 9.80 -7.79 -18.50
CA THR A 79 11.04 -7.54 -19.24
C THR A 79 12.08 -6.82 -18.39
N LYS A 80 11.65 -6.05 -17.38
CA LYS A 80 12.51 -5.37 -16.41
C LYS A 80 11.83 -5.27 -15.04
N LEU A 81 12.60 -5.46 -13.97
CA LEU A 81 12.13 -5.41 -12.58
C LEU A 81 12.35 -4.04 -11.91
N ALA A 82 12.34 -2.96 -12.70
CA ALA A 82 12.59 -1.61 -12.26
C ALA A 82 11.81 -0.59 -13.11
N GLY A 83 11.68 0.64 -12.59
CA GLY A 83 10.92 1.70 -13.25
C GLY A 83 9.43 1.37 -13.29
N ASP A 84 8.88 1.28 -14.50
CA ASP A 84 7.44 1.07 -14.74
C ASP A 84 7.04 -0.41 -14.76
N TYR A 85 7.96 -1.33 -14.42
CA TYR A 85 7.75 -2.77 -14.44
C TYR A 85 7.18 -3.26 -15.78
N PRO A 86 7.87 -2.98 -16.90
CA PRO A 86 7.38 -3.35 -18.23
C PRO A 86 7.10 -4.85 -18.28
N LYS A 87 5.88 -5.17 -18.72
CA LYS A 87 5.37 -6.53 -18.87
C LYS A 87 5.73 -7.05 -20.26
N LYS A 88 5.95 -8.36 -20.37
CA LYS A 88 5.95 -9.04 -21.66
C LYS A 88 4.53 -9.04 -22.25
N LYS A 89 4.41 -9.29 -23.55
CA LYS A 89 3.12 -9.29 -24.25
C LYS A 89 2.17 -10.37 -23.73
N ASP A 90 2.72 -11.50 -23.31
CA ASP A 90 2.03 -12.69 -22.77
C ASP A 90 1.92 -12.68 -21.23
N ALA A 91 2.34 -11.61 -20.56
CA ALA A 91 2.38 -11.55 -19.10
C ALA A 91 1.01 -11.77 -18.45
N TRP A 92 -0.07 -11.31 -19.11
CA TRP A 92 -1.43 -11.47 -18.61
C TRP A 92 -1.93 -12.91 -18.76
N ASP A 93 -1.65 -13.55 -19.89
CA ASP A 93 -2.00 -14.95 -20.11
C ASP A 93 -1.23 -15.86 -19.14
N LEU A 94 0.05 -15.57 -18.91
CA LEU A 94 0.86 -16.25 -17.89
C LEU A 94 0.29 -16.03 -16.48
N TYR A 95 -0.13 -14.80 -16.15
CA TYR A 95 -0.75 -14.51 -14.85
C TYR A 95 -2.02 -15.34 -14.63
N LYS A 96 -2.91 -15.40 -15.62
CA LYS A 96 -4.11 -16.25 -15.59
C LYS A 96 -3.80 -17.73 -15.50
N LYS A 97 -2.81 -18.20 -16.28
CA LYS A 97 -2.34 -19.59 -16.26
C LYS A 97 -1.94 -20.03 -14.85
N PHE A 98 -1.35 -19.12 -14.07
CA PHE A 98 -0.94 -19.39 -12.68
C PHE A 98 -2.01 -19.09 -11.62
N GLY A 99 -3.27 -18.91 -12.04
CA GLY A 99 -4.42 -18.68 -11.15
C GLY A 99 -4.56 -17.23 -10.67
N GLY A 100 -4.05 -16.27 -11.43
CA GLY A 100 -4.29 -14.84 -11.21
C GLY A 100 -5.57 -14.35 -11.88
N GLU A 101 -6.22 -13.35 -11.26
CA GLU A 101 -7.48 -12.72 -11.71
C GLU A 101 -7.45 -11.19 -11.69
#